data_AF-W2Z6A4-F1
#
_entry.id   AF-W2Z6A4-F1
#
_cell.length_a   1.000
_cell.length_b   1.000
_cell.length_c   1.000
_cell.angle_alpha   90.00
_cell.angle_beta   90.00
_cell.angle_gamma   90.00
#
_symmetry.space_group_name_H-M   'P 1'
#
loop_
_entity.id
_entity.type
_entity.pdbx_description
1 polymer ?
#
loop_
_entity_poly.entity_id
_entity_poly.type
_entity_poly.pdbx_seq_one_letter_code
_entity_poly.pdbx_strand_id
1 'polypeptide(L)'
;MEMSLQQRWARFAEEDLGTFVTCSALFTAFQTGKELHAIKDKLLPTGQRVALAMRRTGPKVPLLVCSAAVGIAGMKLSIAAVSHYRQDFSRDNVLMALPVCGALLNVHRGSRAMAKGALGLAALGYGADYVFSIYHRLKFEDAMRQHEEEQALLSYQASTRFEQ
;
A
#
# COMPACT_ATOMS: atom_id res chain seq x y z
N MET A 1 -30.87 12.51 6.40
CA MET A 1 -30.42 13.83 5.90
C MET A 1 -29.48 13.57 4.74
N GLU A 2 -29.89 13.86 3.51
CA GLU A 2 -29.07 13.60 2.32
C GLU A 2 -27.92 14.62 2.26
N MET A 3 -26.69 14.15 2.23
CA MET A 3 -25.51 15.03 2.05
C MET A 3 -25.54 15.64 0.66
N SER A 4 -25.27 16.95 0.57
CA SER A 4 -25.14 17.65 -0.71
C SER A 4 -23.93 17.15 -1.50
N LEU A 5 -23.97 17.26 -2.83
CA LEU A 5 -22.86 16.86 -3.71
C LEU A 5 -21.54 17.54 -3.30
N GLN A 6 -21.60 18.81 -2.91
CA GLN A 6 -20.45 19.59 -2.50
C GLN A 6 -19.82 19.07 -1.21
N GLN A 7 -20.63 18.62 -0.24
CA GLN A 7 -20.15 17.99 0.99
C GLN A 7 -19.49 16.63 0.72
N ARG A 8 -20.04 15.83 -0.21
CA ARG A 8 -19.45 14.53 -0.60
C ARG A 8 -18.08 14.72 -1.26
N TRP A 9 -17.95 15.72 -2.14
CA TRP A 9 -16.68 16.05 -2.80
C TRP A 9 -15.64 16.61 -1.84
N ALA A 10 -16.02 17.47 -0.89
CA ALA A 10 -15.11 17.97 0.13
C ALA A 10 -14.54 16.82 0.98
N ARG A 11 -15.41 15.90 1.41
CA ARG A 11 -14.99 14.74 2.18
C ARG A 11 -14.07 13.80 1.40
N PHE A 12 -14.35 13.57 0.11
CA PHE A 12 -13.44 12.81 -0.75
C PHE A 12 -12.09 13.50 -0.91
N ALA A 13 -12.09 14.83 -1.09
CA ALA A 13 -10.86 15.62 -1.22
C ALA A 13 -9.97 15.53 0.03
N GLU A 14 -10.58 15.48 1.21
CA GLU A 14 -9.87 15.41 2.50
C GLU A 14 -9.44 13.99 2.87
N GLU A 15 -10.33 13.01 2.72
CA GLU A 15 -10.09 11.65 3.23
C GLU A 15 -9.40 10.73 2.20
N ASP A 16 -9.68 10.90 0.90
CA ASP A 16 -9.41 9.87 -0.11
C ASP A 16 -8.58 10.32 -1.31
N LEU A 17 -8.49 11.63 -1.57
CA LEU A 17 -7.79 12.15 -2.75
C LEU A 17 -6.31 11.78 -2.74
N GLY A 18 -5.63 11.91 -1.60
CA GLY A 18 -4.22 11.55 -1.47
C GLY A 18 -3.98 10.06 -1.77
N THR A 19 -4.79 9.19 -1.17
CA THR A 19 -4.75 7.74 -1.41
C THR A 19 -5.06 7.41 -2.87
N PHE A 20 -6.08 8.05 -3.45
CA PHE A 20 -6.49 7.85 -4.83
C PHE A 20 -5.40 8.24 -5.83
N VAL A 21 -4.77 9.41 -5.65
CA VAL A 21 -3.68 9.89 -6.51
C VAL A 21 -2.48 8.96 -6.38
N THR A 22 -2.05 8.63 -5.16
CA THR A 22 -0.89 7.75 -4.94
C THR A 22 -1.12 6.35 -5.50
N CYS A 23 -2.27 5.72 -5.23
CA CYS A 23 -2.60 4.41 -5.77
C CYS A 23 -2.69 4.41 -7.30
N SER A 24 -3.29 5.43 -7.90
CA SER A 24 -3.39 5.56 -9.35
C SER A 24 -2.01 5.74 -9.99
N ALA A 25 -1.13 6.53 -9.36
CA ALA A 25 0.25 6.72 -9.80
C ALA A 25 1.06 5.42 -9.71
N LEU A 26 1.00 4.71 -8.58
CA LEU A 26 1.67 3.42 -8.38
C LEU A 26 1.18 2.37 -9.37
N PHE A 27 -0.13 2.29 -9.59
CA PHE A 27 -0.71 1.33 -10.55
C PHE A 27 -0.28 1.65 -11.99
N THR A 28 -0.25 2.93 -12.36
CA THR A 28 0.24 3.38 -13.68
C THR A 28 1.73 3.10 -13.85
N ALA A 29 2.54 3.33 -12.82
CA ALA A 29 3.97 3.03 -12.82
C ALA A 29 4.23 1.53 -12.97
N PHE A 30 3.53 0.69 -12.21
CA PHE A 30 3.61 -0.77 -12.32
C PHE A 30 3.26 -1.24 -13.74
N GLN A 31 2.22 -0.67 -14.33
CA GLN A 31 1.81 -0.99 -15.68
C GLN A 31 2.80 -0.55 -16.75
N THR A 32 3.40 0.63 -16.57
CA THR A 32 4.48 1.12 -17.43
C THR A 32 5.72 0.22 -17.32
N GLY A 33 6.04 -0.24 -16.10
CA GLY A 33 7.14 -1.17 -15.83
C GLY A 33 6.95 -2.53 -16.53
N LYS A 34 5.71 -3.05 -16.56
CA LYS A 34 5.40 -4.28 -17.33
C LYS A 34 5.64 -4.11 -18.83
N GLU A 35 5.21 -2.98 -19.39
CA GLU A 35 5.45 -2.67 -20.81
C GLU A 35 6.96 -2.49 -21.08
N LEU A 36 7.70 -1.88 -20.16
CA LEU A 36 9.16 -1.76 -20.25
C LEU A 36 9.86 -3.12 -20.22
N HIS A 37 9.43 -4.03 -19.34
CA HIS A 37 9.97 -5.38 -19.26
C HIS A 37 9.70 -6.16 -20.56
N ALA A 38 8.51 -6.03 -21.14
CA ALA A 38 8.18 -6.65 -22.44
C ALA A 38 9.00 -6.09 -23.61
N ILE A 39 9.61 -4.90 -23.47
CA ILE A 39 10.47 -4.26 -24.47
C ILE A 39 11.96 -4.56 -24.19
N LYS A 40 12.30 -5.19 -23.06
CA LYS A 40 13.69 -5.45 -22.65
C LYS A 40 14.49 -6.27 -23.68
N ASP A 41 13.83 -7.14 -24.42
CA ASP A 41 14.45 -8.00 -25.45
C ASP A 41 14.74 -7.27 -26.77
N LYS A 42 14.30 -6.01 -26.90
CA LYS A 42 14.62 -5.18 -28.06
C LYS A 42 15.89 -4.38 -27.78
N LEU A 43 16.86 -4.42 -28.71
CA LEU A 43 18.17 -3.73 -28.69
C LEU A 43 18.12 -2.18 -28.58
N LEU A 44 17.02 -1.61 -28.11
CA LEU A 44 16.83 -0.17 -27.99
C LEU A 44 17.63 0.40 -26.80
N PRO A 45 18.12 1.65 -26.89
CA PRO A 45 18.65 2.40 -25.75
C PRO A 45 17.60 2.58 -24.64
N THR A 46 18.02 2.62 -23.37
CA THR A 46 17.13 2.63 -22.20
C THR A 46 16.13 3.81 -22.23
N GLY A 47 16.56 5.01 -22.63
CA GLY A 47 15.67 6.18 -22.74
C GLY A 47 14.57 6.01 -23.80
N GLN A 48 14.88 5.41 -24.94
CA GLN A 48 13.90 5.13 -25.99
C GLN A 48 12.91 4.03 -25.56
N ARG A 49 13.36 3.05 -24.76
CA ARG A 49 12.48 2.02 -24.19
C ARG A 49 11.47 2.61 -23.21
N VAL A 50 11.90 3.54 -22.36
CA VAL A 50 11.01 4.25 -21.42
C VAL A 50 10.00 5.11 -22.16
N ALA A 51 10.45 5.89 -23.15
CA ALA A 51 9.56 6.72 -23.97
C ALA A 51 8.51 5.87 -24.73
N LEU A 52 8.91 4.70 -25.25
CA LEU A 52 8.01 3.77 -25.94
C LEU A 52 7.00 3.12 -24.97
N ALA A 53 7.45 2.71 -23.78
CA ALA A 53 6.58 2.16 -22.74
C ALA A 53 5.56 3.20 -22.27
N MET A 54 5.98 4.45 -22.07
CA MET A 54 5.08 5.57 -21.76
C MET A 54 4.08 5.83 -22.88
N ARG A 55 4.50 5.84 -24.14
CA ARG A 55 3.58 6.00 -25.29
C ARG A 55 2.54 4.90 -25.38
N ARG A 56 2.89 3.66 -25.05
CA ARG A 56 1.94 2.53 -25.03
C ARG A 56 0.99 2.56 -23.84
N THR A 57 1.44 3.12 -22.72
CA THR A 57 0.67 3.18 -21.47
C THR A 57 -0.21 4.43 -21.41
N GLY A 58 0.23 5.55 -21.99
CA GLY A 58 -0.45 6.83 -22.06
C GLY A 58 -1.94 6.74 -22.43
N PRO A 59 -2.32 6.13 -23.56
CA PRO A 59 -3.74 6.02 -23.93
C PRO A 59 -4.55 5.11 -23.01
N LYS A 60 -3.89 4.26 -22.20
CA LYS A 60 -4.54 3.38 -21.22
C LYS A 60 -4.71 4.05 -19.86
N VAL A 61 -4.04 5.17 -19.59
CA VAL A 61 -4.04 5.85 -18.27
C VAL A 61 -5.45 6.16 -17.75
N PRO A 62 -6.39 6.73 -18.54
CA PRO A 62 -7.74 7.00 -18.03
C PRO A 62 -8.45 5.74 -17.54
N LEU A 63 -8.28 4.64 -18.27
CA LEU A 63 -8.86 3.34 -17.92
C LEU A 63 -8.18 2.71 -16.69
N LEU A 64 -6.87 2.91 -16.54
CA LEU A 64 -6.14 2.51 -15.33
C LEU A 64 -6.59 3.29 -14.09
N VAL A 65 -6.84 4.60 -14.23
CA VAL A 65 -7.36 5.46 -13.17
C VAL A 65 -8.78 5.05 -12.77
N CYS A 66 -9.66 4.77 -13.73
CA CYS A 66 -10.99 4.21 -13.44
C CYS A 66 -10.88 2.86 -12.72
N SER A 67 -9.97 1.99 -13.14
CA SER A 67 -9.75 0.70 -12.48
C SER A 67 -9.20 0.87 -11.06
N ALA A 68 -8.35 1.88 -10.82
CA ALA A 68 -7.87 2.24 -9.49
C ALA A 68 -9.02 2.73 -8.58
N ALA A 69 -9.93 3.56 -9.11
CA ALA A 69 -11.12 3.99 -8.39
C ALA A 69 -11.98 2.78 -7.94
N VAL A 70 -12.24 1.85 -8.86
CA VAL A 70 -13.02 0.63 -8.57
C VAL A 70 -12.30 -0.26 -7.55
N GLY A 71 -10.97 -0.39 -7.68
CA GLY A 71 -10.15 -1.13 -6.71
C GLY A 71 -10.25 -0.56 -5.29
N ILE A 72 -10.09 0.75 -5.14
CA ILE A 72 -10.15 1.45 -3.84
C ILE A 72 -11.56 1.36 -3.24
N ALA A 73 -12.59 1.62 -4.05
CA ALA A 73 -13.98 1.52 -3.60
C ALA A 73 -14.32 0.11 -3.11
N GLY A 74 -13.94 -0.91 -3.88
CA GLY A 74 -14.15 -2.31 -3.47
C GLY A 74 -13.34 -2.72 -2.26
N MET A 75 -12.11 -2.22 -2.11
CA MET A 75 -11.30 -2.44 -0.90
C MET A 75 -12.01 -1.86 0.34
N LYS A 76 -12.47 -0.61 0.28
CA LYS A 76 -13.18 0.05 1.38
C LYS A 76 -14.47 -0.69 1.74
N LEU A 77 -15.26 -1.07 0.73
CA LEU A 77 -16.47 -1.87 0.95
C LEU A 77 -16.17 -3.21 1.60
N SER A 78 -15.08 -3.87 1.20
CA SER A 78 -14.65 -5.14 1.79
C SER A 78 -14.21 -4.97 3.25
N ILE A 79 -13.43 -3.93 3.55
CA ILE A 79 -13.04 -3.60 4.93
C ILE A 79 -14.29 -3.32 5.77
N ALA A 80 -15.20 -2.47 5.29
CA ALA A 80 -16.43 -2.15 6.01
C ALA A 80 -17.30 -3.39 6.26
N ALA A 81 -17.45 -4.26 5.26
CA ALA A 81 -18.22 -5.48 5.38
C ALA A 81 -17.59 -6.47 6.38
N VAL A 82 -16.28 -6.71 6.29
CA VAL A 82 -15.58 -7.64 7.18
C VAL A 82 -15.51 -7.11 8.61
N SER A 83 -15.21 -5.82 8.80
CA SER A 83 -15.17 -5.20 10.11
C SER A 83 -16.55 -5.21 10.79
N HIS A 84 -17.62 -4.95 10.03
CA HIS A 84 -18.99 -5.05 10.57
C HIS A 84 -19.35 -6.51 10.92
N TYR A 85 -18.93 -7.48 10.11
CA TYR A 85 -19.20 -8.90 10.36
C TYR A 85 -18.44 -9.43 11.59
N ARG A 86 -17.17 -9.05 11.75
CA ARG A 86 -16.31 -9.49 12.85
C ARG A 86 -16.45 -8.67 14.12
N GLN A 87 -17.08 -7.49 14.04
CA GLN A 87 -17.09 -6.47 15.10
C GLN A 87 -15.70 -6.03 15.55
N ASP A 88 -14.68 -6.25 14.71
CA ASP A 88 -13.28 -5.92 14.98
C ASP A 88 -12.78 -4.88 13.97
N PHE A 89 -11.96 -3.93 14.43
CA PHE A 89 -11.31 -2.92 13.59
C PHE A 89 -9.80 -3.18 13.48
N SER A 90 -9.41 -4.45 13.38
CA SER A 90 -8.01 -4.85 13.33
C SER A 90 -7.41 -4.67 11.92
N ARG A 91 -6.07 -4.60 11.89
CA ARG A 91 -5.26 -4.55 10.67
C ARG A 91 -5.50 -5.77 9.77
N ASP A 92 -5.91 -6.90 10.31
CA ASP A 92 -6.17 -8.13 9.55
C ASP A 92 -7.32 -7.97 8.55
N ASN A 93 -8.30 -7.12 8.86
CA ASN A 93 -9.41 -6.85 7.94
C ASN A 93 -8.94 -6.10 6.70
N VAL A 94 -7.90 -5.27 6.82
CA VAL A 94 -7.25 -4.63 5.68
C VAL A 94 -6.52 -5.66 4.83
N LEU A 95 -5.78 -6.60 5.45
CA LEU A 95 -5.07 -7.66 4.73
C LEU A 95 -6.03 -8.57 3.95
N MET A 96 -7.22 -8.84 4.49
CA MET A 96 -8.26 -9.61 3.81
C MET A 96 -8.88 -8.86 2.62
N ALA A 97 -8.86 -7.53 2.62
CA ALA A 97 -9.40 -6.70 1.53
C ALA A 97 -8.39 -6.45 0.38
N LEU A 98 -7.09 -6.65 0.62
CA LEU A 98 -6.05 -6.50 -0.41
C LEU A 98 -6.23 -7.43 -1.62
N PRO A 99 -6.54 -8.74 -1.47
CA PRO A 99 -6.85 -9.60 -2.62
C PRO A 99 -8.02 -9.06 -3.45
N VAL A 100 -9.05 -8.52 -2.79
CA VAL A 100 -10.23 -7.96 -3.47
C VAL A 100 -9.84 -6.71 -4.26
N CYS A 101 -9.04 -5.82 -3.67
CA CYS A 101 -8.47 -4.67 -4.37
C CYS A 101 -7.67 -5.11 -5.60
N GLY A 102 -6.79 -6.09 -5.46
CA GLY A 102 -5.96 -6.62 -6.55
C GLY A 102 -6.78 -7.22 -7.70
N ALA A 103 -7.89 -7.90 -7.39
CA ALA A 103 -8.83 -8.40 -8.38
C ALA A 103 -9.49 -7.25 -9.15
N LEU A 104 -10.02 -6.26 -8.43
CA LEU A 104 -10.79 -5.15 -9.02
C LEU A 104 -9.92 -4.18 -9.83
N LEU A 105 -8.64 -4.01 -9.47
CA LEU A 105 -7.65 -3.30 -10.29
C LEU A 105 -7.46 -3.91 -11.68
N ASN A 106 -7.80 -5.18 -11.87
CA ASN A 106 -7.65 -5.88 -13.16
C ASN A 106 -8.99 -6.32 -13.77
N VAL A 107 -10.12 -5.77 -13.27
CA VAL A 107 -11.46 -6.15 -13.76
C VAL A 107 -11.60 -5.94 -15.27
N HIS A 108 -11.01 -4.86 -15.79
CA HIS A 108 -11.03 -4.50 -17.21
C HIS A 108 -10.25 -5.46 -18.12
N ARG A 109 -9.49 -6.41 -17.56
CA ARG A 109 -8.65 -7.37 -18.31
C ARG A 109 -9.15 -8.82 -18.25
N GLY A 110 -10.26 -9.05 -17.54
CA GLY A 110 -10.89 -10.36 -17.42
C GLY A 110 -10.39 -11.21 -16.25
N SER A 111 -11.07 -12.34 -16.03
CA SER A 111 -10.97 -13.16 -14.81
C SER A 111 -9.55 -13.68 -14.49
N ARG A 112 -8.78 -14.08 -15.51
CA ARG A 112 -7.39 -14.54 -15.32
C ARG A 112 -6.48 -13.43 -14.79
N ALA A 113 -6.68 -12.20 -15.24
CA ALA A 113 -5.91 -11.05 -14.78
C ALA A 113 -6.34 -10.64 -13.37
N MET A 114 -7.63 -10.75 -13.06
CA MET A 114 -8.16 -10.54 -11.70
C MET A 114 -7.54 -11.52 -10.70
N ALA A 115 -7.49 -12.82 -11.02
CA ALA A 115 -6.90 -13.82 -10.14
C ALA A 115 -5.41 -13.56 -9.87
N LYS A 116 -4.64 -13.23 -10.92
CA LYS A 116 -3.23 -12.85 -10.78
C LYS A 116 -3.05 -11.57 -9.97
N GLY A 117 -3.93 -10.58 -10.18
CA GLY A 117 -3.94 -9.34 -9.42
C GLY A 117 -4.24 -9.56 -7.94
N ALA A 118 -5.22 -10.40 -7.63
CA ALA A 118 -5.58 -10.77 -6.26
C ALA A 118 -4.41 -11.45 -5.54
N LEU A 119 -3.82 -12.48 -6.17
CA LEU A 119 -2.67 -13.20 -5.62
C LEU A 119 -1.46 -12.28 -5.43
N GLY A 120 -1.17 -11.42 -6.43
CA GLY A 120 -0.06 -10.49 -6.36
C GLY A 120 -0.21 -9.47 -5.24
N LEU A 121 -1.38 -8.85 -5.11
CA LEU A 121 -1.62 -7.86 -4.06
C LEU A 121 -1.71 -8.49 -2.67
N ALA A 122 -2.24 -9.72 -2.56
CA ALA A 122 -2.24 -10.49 -1.33
C ALA A 122 -0.80 -10.78 -0.88
N ALA A 123 0.04 -11.32 -1.77
CA ALA A 123 1.43 -11.64 -1.46
C ALA A 123 2.21 -10.38 -1.06
N LEU A 124 2.02 -9.26 -1.76
CA LEU A 124 2.63 -7.98 -1.38
C LEU A 124 2.12 -7.47 -0.03
N GLY A 125 0.81 -7.59 0.23
CA GLY A 125 0.20 -7.19 1.49
C GLY A 125 0.76 -7.93 2.70
N TYR A 126 0.66 -9.26 2.67
CA TYR A 126 1.18 -10.11 3.74
C TYR A 126 2.72 -10.04 3.85
N GLY A 127 3.42 -9.90 2.73
CA GLY A 127 4.88 -9.74 2.72
C GLY A 127 5.32 -8.41 3.37
N ALA A 128 4.65 -7.31 3.03
CA ALA A 128 4.91 -6.02 3.67
C ALA A 128 4.57 -6.07 5.15
N ASP A 129 3.46 -6.71 5.52
CA ASP A 129 3.05 -6.90 6.90
C ASP A 129 4.13 -7.58 7.74
N TYR A 130 4.67 -8.69 7.23
CA TYR A 130 5.74 -9.46 7.84
C TYR A 130 7.02 -8.62 8.05
N VAL A 131 7.46 -7.90 7.01
CA VAL A 131 8.68 -7.08 7.09
C VAL A 131 8.49 -5.92 8.08
N PHE A 132 7.34 -5.24 8.06
CA PHE A 132 7.05 -4.17 9.00
C PHE A 132 6.98 -4.68 10.45
N SER A 133 6.41 -5.87 10.67
CA SER A 133 6.36 -6.49 11.98
C SER A 133 7.77 -6.75 12.53
N ILE A 134 8.67 -7.33 11.73
CA ILE A 134 10.08 -7.53 12.11
C ILE A 134 10.77 -6.21 12.40
N TYR A 135 10.61 -5.22 11.52
CA TYR A 135 11.24 -3.92 11.69
C TYR A 135 10.80 -3.23 12.98
N HIS A 136 9.50 -3.23 13.27
CA HIS A 136 8.98 -2.67 14.51
C HIS A 136 9.53 -3.41 15.72
N ARG A 137 9.57 -4.74 15.68
CA ARG A 137 10.14 -5.54 16.78
C ARG A 137 11.59 -5.19 17.05
N LEU A 138 12.43 -5.08 16.01
CA LEU A 138 13.83 -4.68 16.15
C LEU A 138 13.95 -3.29 16.79
N LYS A 139 13.15 -2.33 16.32
CA LYS A 139 13.15 -0.97 16.88
C LYS A 139 12.70 -0.93 18.34
N PHE A 140 11.75 -1.77 18.73
CA PHE A 140 11.34 -1.91 20.13
C PHE A 140 12.44 -2.54 20.99
N GLU A 141 13.12 -3.58 20.49
CA GLU A 141 14.24 -4.21 21.19
C GLU A 141 15.41 -3.23 21.36
N ASP A 142 15.70 -2.41 20.36
CA ASP A 142 16.74 -1.37 20.44
C ASP A 142 16.37 -0.26 21.44
N ALA A 143 15.10 0.16 21.48
CA ALA A 143 14.62 1.14 22.46
C ALA A 143 14.68 0.60 23.91
N MET A 144 14.40 -0.70 24.10
CA MET A 144 14.55 -1.36 25.39
C MET A 144 16.01 -1.40 25.85
N ARG A 145 16.95 -1.77 24.96
CA ARG A 145 18.39 -1.76 25.31
C ARG A 145 18.89 -0.38 25.70
N GLN A 146 18.46 0.68 25.00
CA GLN A 146 18.83 2.05 25.34
C GLN A 146 18.32 2.45 26.74
N HIS A 147 17.09 2.06 27.09
CA HIS A 147 16.55 2.30 28.43
C HIS A 147 17.28 1.52 29.54
N GLU A 148 17.67 0.27 29.27
CA GLU A 148 18.46 -0.52 30.21
C GLU A 148 19.86 0.07 30.43
N GLU A 149 20.51 0.55 29.36
CA GLU A 149 21.81 1.24 29.43
C GLU A 149 21.72 2.56 30.20
N GLU A 150 20.67 3.35 29.99
CA GLU A 150 20.42 4.59 30.76
C GLU A 150 20.18 4.31 32.25
N GLN A 151 19.38 3.28 32.58
CA GLN A 151 19.15 2.88 33.98
C GLN A 151 20.43 2.35 34.64
N ALA A 152 21.24 1.59 33.91
CA ALA A 152 22.54 1.11 34.40
C ALA A 152 23.48 2.28 34.71
N LEU A 153 23.59 3.27 33.82
CA LEU A 153 24.39 4.49 34.03
C LEU A 153 23.92 5.30 35.24
N LEU A 154 22.61 5.48 35.41
CA LEU A 154 22.03 6.17 36.57
C LEU A 154 22.30 5.44 37.88
N SER A 155 22.21 4.10 37.89
CA SER A 155 22.53 3.29 39.06
C SER A 155 24.01 3.35 39.45
N TYR A 156 24.91 3.36 38.46
CA TYR A 156 26.36 3.56 38.69
C TYR A 156 26.66 4.94 39.27
N GLN A 157 26.07 6.01 38.75
CA GLN A 157 26.20 7.35 39.32
C GLN A 157 25.63 7.48 40.74
N ALA A 158 24.52 6.80 41.03
CA ALA A 158 23.95 6.77 42.38
C ALA A 158 24.89 6.04 43.37
N SER A 159 25.44 4.89 42.98
CA SER A 159 26.34 4.10 43.83
C SER A 159 27.66 4.84 44.18
N THR A 160 28.25 5.54 43.20
CA THR A 160 29.48 6.33 43.39
C THR A 160 29.28 7.59 44.24
N ARG A 161 28.05 8.09 44.37
CA ARG A 161 27.72 9.23 45.24
C ARG A 161 27.60 8.87 46.73
N PHE A 162 27.39 7.59 47.06
CA PHE A 162 27.26 7.12 48.44
C PHE A 162 28.61 6.71 49.07
N GLU A 163 29.69 6.66 48.30
CA GLU A 163 31.05 6.33 48.76
C GLU A 163 31.93 7.56 49.07
N GLN A 164 31.36 8.78 49.07
CA GLN A 164 31.98 10.02 49.54
C GLN A 164 31.35 10.48 50.86
#